data_AF-A0A7K4D747-F1
#
_entry.id   AF-A0A7K4D747-F1
#
_cell.length_a   1.000
_cell.length_b   1.000
_cell.length_c   1.000
_cell.angle_alpha   90.00
_cell.angle_beta   90.00
_cell.angle_gamma   90.00
#
_symmetry.space_group_name_H-M   'P 1'
#
loop_
_entity.id
_entity.type
_entity.pdbx_description
1 polymer ?
#
loop_
_entity_poly.entity_id
_entity_poly.type
_entity_poly.pdbx_seq_one_letter_code
_entity_poly.pdbx_strand_id
1 'polypeptide(L)'
;MNNKQFNILIVIMIAITIISISGYSIRYFQYNSLLNEKNELQNNLFLYQKEKYSLENEILSTEKNIELEEKAISELEESINQRKLSITNLNNQIIYYEKLKKYDMTVFITPENQKVKFLADKMQTKDPASIYQYVRDNIGYVEDYATHEYRFEYWQLPEETLNLGTGDCEDQAILLCTLLRAKGYSPEDVKVVFGLTSSASGHAWVELLYQGDWVVFDPTSNASNYIEKTKYYSLINVTYKGSFNDVFYEVIE
;
A
#
# COMPACT_ATOMS: atom_id res chain seq x y z
N MET A 1 118.21 9.13 19.02
CA MET A 1 117.38 9.77 17.98
C MET A 1 118.01 11.12 17.65
N ASN A 2 118.18 11.49 16.38
CA ASN A 2 118.73 12.81 16.01
C ASN A 2 117.65 13.90 16.21
N ASN A 3 118.01 15.11 16.67
CA ASN A 3 117.04 16.16 17.07
C ASN A 3 115.95 16.44 16.02
N LYS A 4 116.31 16.32 14.73
CA LYS A 4 115.40 16.49 13.59
C LYS A 4 114.30 15.41 13.52
N GLN A 5 114.62 14.15 13.85
CA GLN A 5 113.65 13.04 13.88
C GLN A 5 112.69 13.14 15.08
N PHE A 6 113.17 13.62 16.23
CA PHE A 6 112.33 13.85 17.42
C PHE A 6 111.31 14.97 17.20
N ASN A 7 111.75 16.08 16.60
CA ASN A 7 110.84 17.18 16.23
C ASN A 7 109.78 16.76 15.20
N ILE A 8 110.14 15.93 14.22
CA ILE A 8 109.17 15.36 13.25
C ILE A 8 108.13 14.48 13.97
N LEU A 9 108.55 13.65 14.92
CA LEU A 9 107.64 12.79 15.69
C LEU A 9 106.65 13.61 16.53
N ILE A 10 107.11 14.70 17.15
CA ILE A 10 106.26 15.64 17.91
C ILE A 10 105.24 16.31 16.99
N VAL A 11 105.66 16.78 15.81
CA VAL A 11 104.75 17.40 14.84
C VAL A 11 103.69 16.42 14.35
N ILE A 12 104.06 15.16 14.09
CA ILE A 12 103.10 14.10 13.72
C ILE A 12 102.13 13.82 14.85
N MET A 13 102.62 13.73 16.10
CA MET A 13 101.78 13.55 17.28
C MET A 13 100.79 14.70 17.49
N ILE A 14 101.23 15.94 17.30
CA ILE A 14 100.37 17.13 17.35
C ILE A 14 99.33 17.11 16.21
N ALA A 15 99.72 16.70 15.00
CA ALA A 15 98.79 16.57 13.88
C ALA A 15 97.72 15.50 14.14
N ILE A 16 98.09 14.34 14.70
CA ILE A 16 97.16 13.27 15.06
C ILE A 16 96.19 13.70 16.16
N THR A 17 96.67 14.44 17.18
CA THR A 17 95.79 14.94 18.24
C THR A 17 94.83 16.00 17.72
N ILE A 18 95.27 16.90 16.84
CA ILE A 18 94.40 17.89 16.18
C ILE A 18 93.33 17.21 15.32
N ILE A 19 93.69 16.18 14.53
CA ILE A 19 92.73 15.39 13.72
C ILE A 19 91.73 14.64 14.62
N SER A 20 92.20 14.10 15.74
CA SER A 20 91.34 13.38 16.68
C SER A 20 90.36 14.33 17.38
N ILE A 21 90.82 15.51 17.80
CA ILE A 21 90.00 16.55 18.42
C ILE A 21 88.99 17.12 17.42
N SER A 22 89.39 17.39 16.18
CA SER A 22 88.48 17.90 15.15
C SER A 22 87.42 16.86 14.75
N GLY A 23 87.82 15.60 14.60
CA GLY A 23 86.89 14.49 14.38
C GLY A 23 85.90 14.29 15.53
N TYR A 24 86.35 14.41 16.78
CA TYR A 24 85.48 14.40 17.95
C TYR A 24 84.49 15.57 17.94
N SER A 25 84.96 16.79 17.68
CA SER A 25 84.11 17.99 17.62
C SER A 25 83.04 17.91 16.53
N ILE A 26 83.36 17.40 15.34
CA ILE A 26 82.38 17.18 14.26
C ILE A 26 81.33 16.16 14.69
N ARG A 27 81.74 15.01 15.24
CA ARG A 27 80.81 13.98 15.74
C ARG A 27 79.93 14.50 16.88
N TYR A 28 80.50 15.28 17.78
CA TYR A 28 79.76 15.90 18.89
C TYR A 28 78.69 16.88 18.37
N PHE A 29 79.03 17.70 17.37
CA PHE A 29 78.07 18.60 16.74
C PHE A 29 76.96 17.84 16.00
N GLN A 30 77.32 16.81 15.21
CA GLN A 30 76.36 15.94 14.53
C GLN A 30 75.42 15.24 15.52
N TYR A 31 75.97 14.71 16.62
CA TYR A 31 75.19 14.09 17.68
C TYR A 31 74.17 15.06 18.31
N ASN A 32 74.58 16.28 18.65
CA ASN A 32 73.67 17.27 19.21
C ASN A 32 72.60 17.71 18.22
N SER A 33 72.93 17.83 16.92
CA SER A 33 71.96 18.10 15.87
C SER A 33 70.90 16.99 15.77
N LEU A 34 71.33 15.73 15.74
CA LEU A 34 70.43 14.58 15.72
C LEU A 34 69.57 14.49 17.00
N LEU A 35 70.13 14.87 18.14
CA LEU A 35 69.39 14.91 19.41
C LEU A 35 68.28 15.97 19.38
N ASN A 36 68.57 17.15 18.83
CA ASN A 36 67.55 18.20 18.65
C ASN A 36 66.44 17.76 17.69
N GLU A 37 66.79 17.19 16.54
CA GLU A 37 65.84 16.65 15.57
C GLU A 37 64.98 15.55 16.19
N LYS A 38 65.57 14.64 16.97
CA LYS A 38 64.84 13.61 17.71
C LYS A 38 63.81 14.22 18.67
N ASN A 39 64.19 15.24 19.44
CA ASN A 39 63.30 15.89 20.38
C ASN A 39 62.13 16.61 19.66
N GLU A 40 62.41 17.25 18.53
CA GLU A 40 61.39 17.90 17.70
C GLU A 40 60.40 16.87 17.15
N LEU A 41 60.90 15.75 16.60
CA LEU A 41 60.07 14.64 16.14
C LEU A 41 59.20 14.05 17.26
N GLN A 42 59.75 13.92 18.48
CA GLN A 42 58.98 13.45 19.64
C GLN A 42 57.86 14.41 20.02
N ASN A 43 58.10 15.73 19.99
CA ASN A 43 57.08 16.74 20.27
C ASN A 43 55.97 16.72 19.20
N ASN A 44 56.35 16.63 17.92
CA ASN A 44 55.39 16.53 16.82
C ASN A 44 54.54 15.26 16.92
N LEU A 45 55.16 14.12 17.24
CA LEU A 45 54.44 12.87 17.46
C LEU A 45 53.40 13.00 18.59
N PHE A 46 53.76 13.64 19.69
CA PHE A 46 52.83 13.91 20.80
C PHE A 46 51.65 14.79 20.37
N LEU A 47 51.91 15.85 19.60
CA LEU A 47 50.85 16.73 19.07
C LEU A 47 49.90 15.96 18.13
N TYR A 48 50.45 15.18 17.20
CA TYR A 48 49.63 14.38 16.28
C TYR A 48 48.80 13.31 17.00
N GLN A 49 49.33 12.71 18.09
CA GLN A 49 48.56 11.77 18.90
C GLN A 49 47.36 12.44 19.59
N LYS A 50 47.56 13.66 20.11
CA LYS A 50 46.47 14.44 20.72
C LYS A 50 45.40 14.83 19.69
N GLU A 51 45.81 15.28 18.51
CA GLU A 51 44.91 15.62 17.42
C GLU A 51 44.12 14.40 16.95
N LYS A 52 44.80 13.26 16.74
CA LYS A 52 44.16 11.98 16.40
C LYS A 52 43.08 11.60 17.42
N TYR A 53 43.39 11.67 18.72
CA TYR A 53 42.42 11.37 19.77
C TYR A 53 41.22 12.32 19.75
N SER A 54 41.43 13.61 19.46
CA SER A 54 40.34 14.58 19.30
C SER A 54 39.42 14.21 18.14
N LEU A 55 40.01 13.88 16.98
CA LEU A 55 39.27 13.47 15.78
C LEU A 55 38.50 12.18 16.00
N GLU A 56 39.08 11.19 16.69
CA GLU A 56 38.39 9.93 17.03
C GLU A 56 37.12 10.17 17.87
N ASN A 57 37.16 11.10 18.82
CA ASN A 57 35.99 11.46 19.61
C ASN A 57 34.93 12.20 18.78
N GLU A 58 35.36 13.08 17.87
CA GLU A 58 34.45 13.80 16.98
C GLU A 58 33.74 12.85 16.02
N ILE A 59 34.47 11.88 15.45
CA ILE A 59 33.93 10.81 14.62
C ILE A 59 32.88 10.03 15.39
N LEU A 60 33.20 9.56 16.60
CA LEU A 60 32.25 8.79 17.42
C LEU A 60 30.97 9.58 17.72
N SER A 61 31.10 10.88 17.98
CA SER A 61 29.94 11.74 18.22
C SER A 61 29.09 11.93 16.96
N THR A 62 29.72 12.01 15.80
CA THR A 62 29.06 12.17 14.50
C THR A 62 28.36 10.87 14.08
N GLU A 63 29.00 9.71 14.27
CA GLU A 63 28.41 8.39 14.03
C GLU A 63 27.12 8.20 14.84
N LYS A 64 27.14 8.60 16.12
CA LYS A 64 25.94 8.57 16.96
C LYS A 64 24.83 9.49 16.44
N ASN A 65 25.17 10.68 15.94
CA ASN A 65 24.18 11.59 15.37
C ASN A 65 23.60 11.04 14.07
N ILE A 66 24.42 10.42 13.22
CA ILE A 66 23.97 9.73 12.00
C ILE A 66 22.96 8.63 12.37
N GLU A 67 23.25 7.80 13.36
CA GLU A 67 22.32 6.74 13.80
C GLU A 67 20.96 7.31 14.27
N LEU A 68 20.99 8.44 14.99
CA LEU A 68 19.76 9.13 15.42
C LEU A 68 18.98 9.70 14.24
N GLU A 69 19.67 10.29 13.25
CA GLU A 69 19.05 10.82 12.03
C GLU A 69 18.48 9.71 11.16
N GLU A 70 19.17 8.59 10.99
CA GLU A 70 18.69 7.41 10.26
C GLU A 70 17.39 6.88 10.87
N LYS A 71 17.32 6.81 12.21
CA LYS A 71 16.09 6.43 12.90
C LYS A 71 14.96 7.43 12.66
N ALA A 72 15.25 8.74 12.75
CA ALA A 72 14.25 9.78 12.48
C ALA A 72 13.73 9.74 11.03
N ILE A 73 14.60 9.45 10.07
CA ILE A 73 14.23 9.26 8.66
C ILE A 73 13.28 8.06 8.53
N SER A 74 13.61 6.92 9.15
CA SER A 74 12.75 5.73 9.11
C SER A 74 11.35 6.00 9.68
N GLU A 75 11.24 6.74 10.79
CA GLU A 75 9.94 7.11 11.38
C GLU A 75 9.14 8.06 10.46
N LEU A 76 9.83 8.99 9.79
CA LEU A 76 9.21 9.89 8.80
C LEU A 76 8.71 9.11 7.58
N GLU A 77 9.45 8.13 7.09
CA GLU A 77 9.04 7.27 5.97
C GLU A 77 7.76 6.48 6.30
N GLU A 78 7.67 5.92 7.51
CA GLU A 78 6.46 5.25 7.98
C GLU A 78 5.26 6.21 7.99
N SER A 79 5.44 7.41 8.55
CA SER A 79 4.40 8.45 8.57
C SER A 79 3.95 8.89 7.17
N ILE A 80 4.89 9.03 6.24
CA ILE A 80 4.58 9.33 4.83
C ILE A 80 3.75 8.21 4.21
N ASN A 81 4.10 6.96 4.45
CA ASN A 81 3.36 5.81 3.92
C ASN A 81 1.92 5.74 4.46
N GLN A 82 1.74 5.99 5.76
CA GLN A 82 0.41 6.09 6.36
C GLN A 82 -0.42 7.22 5.74
N ARG A 83 0.19 8.40 5.54
CA ARG A 83 -0.50 9.54 4.89
C ARG A 83 -0.89 9.24 3.44
N LYS A 84 -0.04 8.55 2.67
CA LYS A 84 -0.37 8.11 1.30
C LYS A 84 -1.58 7.18 1.28
N LEU A 85 -1.68 6.25 2.22
CA LEU A 85 -2.84 5.37 2.37
C LEU A 85 -4.10 6.17 2.68
N SER A 86 -4.03 7.12 3.62
CA SER A 86 -5.15 8.00 3.96
C SER A 86 -5.62 8.85 2.77
N ILE A 87 -4.70 9.43 1.99
CA ILE A 87 -5.03 10.18 0.78
C ILE A 87 -5.74 9.29 -0.24
N THR A 88 -5.26 8.06 -0.43
CA THR A 88 -5.87 7.10 -1.35
C THR A 88 -7.30 6.77 -0.92
N ASN A 89 -7.51 6.52 0.38
CA ASN A 89 -8.84 6.25 0.92
C ASN A 89 -9.79 7.46 0.75
N LEU A 90 -9.33 8.66 1.05
CA LEU A 90 -10.10 9.90 0.85
C LEU A 90 -10.48 10.10 -0.63
N ASN A 91 -9.55 9.86 -1.55
CA ASN A 91 -9.83 9.96 -2.99
C ASN A 91 -10.91 8.96 -3.43
N ASN A 92 -10.86 7.71 -2.94
CA ASN A 92 -11.91 6.73 -3.22
C ASN A 92 -13.27 7.17 -2.69
N GLN A 93 -13.32 7.77 -1.49
CA GLN A 93 -14.56 8.33 -0.93
C GLN A 93 -15.08 9.49 -1.78
N ILE A 94 -14.20 10.40 -2.23
CA ILE A 94 -14.59 11.51 -3.10
C ILE A 94 -15.20 10.99 -4.41
N ILE A 95 -14.56 10.02 -5.05
CA ILE A 95 -15.08 9.39 -6.28
C ILE A 95 -16.46 8.77 -6.04
N TYR A 96 -16.64 8.08 -4.91
CA TYR A 96 -17.93 7.50 -4.53
C TYR A 96 -19.02 8.58 -4.34
N TYR A 97 -18.71 9.67 -3.64
CA TYR A 97 -19.65 10.79 -3.48
C TYR A 97 -19.98 11.50 -4.79
N GLU A 98 -19.02 11.65 -5.71
CA GLU A 98 -19.26 12.22 -7.03
C GLU A 98 -20.22 11.37 -7.87
N LYS A 99 -20.11 10.05 -7.78
CA LYS A 99 -21.04 9.11 -8.40
C LYS A 99 -22.46 9.25 -7.83
N LEU A 100 -22.59 9.26 -6.51
CA LEU A 100 -23.89 9.45 -5.84
C LEU A 100 -24.56 10.76 -6.26
N LYS A 101 -23.80 11.85 -6.36
CA LYS A 101 -24.33 13.15 -6.80
C LYS A 101 -24.88 13.12 -8.24
N LYS A 102 -24.40 12.20 -9.07
CA LYS A 102 -24.85 11.99 -10.45
C LYS A 102 -25.92 10.90 -10.57
N TYR A 103 -26.43 10.37 -9.45
CA TYR A 103 -27.35 9.24 -9.42
C TYR A 103 -26.81 8.01 -10.17
N ASP A 104 -25.48 7.82 -10.15
CA ASP A 104 -24.82 6.68 -10.76
C ASP A 104 -25.09 5.43 -9.91
N MET A 105 -25.92 4.52 -10.44
CA MET A 105 -26.36 3.30 -9.75
C MET A 105 -25.24 2.28 -9.56
N THR A 106 -24.08 2.45 -10.22
CA THR A 106 -22.95 1.50 -10.08
C THR A 106 -22.42 1.42 -8.65
N VAL A 107 -22.70 2.44 -7.83
CA VAL A 107 -22.34 2.50 -6.41
C VAL A 107 -22.99 1.41 -5.55
N PHE A 108 -24.14 0.86 -5.99
CA PHE A 108 -24.88 -0.13 -5.22
C PHE A 108 -24.34 -1.55 -5.37
N ILE A 109 -23.53 -1.82 -6.39
CA ILE A 109 -22.93 -3.15 -6.59
C ILE A 109 -21.52 -3.13 -6.00
N THR A 110 -21.36 -3.76 -4.83
CA THR A 110 -20.15 -3.68 -4.01
C THR A 110 -19.45 -5.04 -3.85
N PRO A 111 -18.98 -5.69 -4.94
CA PRO A 111 -18.43 -7.05 -4.88
C PRO A 111 -17.16 -7.16 -4.04
N GLU A 112 -16.43 -6.05 -3.86
CA GLU A 112 -15.23 -5.99 -3.03
C GLU A 112 -15.51 -5.71 -1.53
N ASN A 113 -16.78 -5.50 -1.15
CA ASN A 113 -17.15 -5.34 0.26
C ASN A 113 -16.76 -6.61 1.04
N GLN A 114 -16.07 -6.43 2.18
CA GLN A 114 -15.52 -7.55 2.95
C GLN A 114 -16.59 -8.56 3.41
N LYS A 115 -17.78 -8.09 3.79
CA LYS A 115 -18.87 -8.96 4.25
C LYS A 115 -19.45 -9.77 3.09
N VAL A 116 -19.61 -9.13 1.92
CA VAL A 116 -20.03 -9.80 0.68
C VAL A 116 -19.01 -10.84 0.26
N LYS A 117 -17.72 -10.48 0.17
CA LYS A 117 -16.65 -11.42 -0.19
C LYS A 117 -16.60 -12.61 0.74
N PHE A 118 -16.68 -12.37 2.06
CA PHE A 118 -16.69 -13.44 3.04
C PHE A 118 -17.86 -14.41 2.83
N LEU A 119 -19.08 -13.90 2.60
CA LEU A 119 -20.24 -14.73 2.31
C LEU A 119 -20.07 -15.49 0.98
N ALA A 120 -19.61 -14.80 -0.07
CA ALA A 120 -19.32 -15.42 -1.36
C ALA A 120 -18.31 -16.55 -1.17
N ASP A 121 -17.16 -16.33 -0.55
CA ASP A 121 -16.14 -17.36 -0.30
C ASP A 121 -16.67 -18.55 0.51
N LYS A 122 -17.59 -18.30 1.46
CA LYS A 122 -18.24 -19.35 2.24
C LYS A 122 -19.16 -20.24 1.38
N MET A 123 -19.83 -19.68 0.37
CA MET A 123 -20.63 -20.45 -0.59
C MET A 123 -19.70 -21.37 -1.40
N GLN A 124 -19.68 -22.67 -1.13
CA GLN A 124 -18.84 -23.64 -1.86
C GLN A 124 -19.39 -23.99 -3.26
N THR A 125 -19.90 -23.00 -3.97
CA THR A 125 -20.47 -23.12 -5.31
C THR A 125 -20.18 -21.88 -6.14
N LYS A 126 -20.14 -22.06 -7.47
CA LYS A 126 -20.18 -20.99 -8.46
C LYS A 126 -21.46 -21.05 -9.31
N ASP A 127 -22.31 -22.05 -9.10
CA ASP A 127 -23.56 -22.21 -9.82
C ASP A 127 -24.50 -21.04 -9.50
N PRO A 128 -24.98 -20.28 -10.51
CA PRO A 128 -25.74 -19.06 -10.26
C PRO A 128 -27.12 -19.38 -9.68
N ALA A 129 -27.70 -20.55 -10.01
CA ALA A 129 -28.96 -20.99 -9.43
C ALA A 129 -28.87 -21.23 -7.92
N SER A 130 -27.77 -21.83 -7.45
CA SER A 130 -27.52 -22.01 -6.01
C SER A 130 -27.36 -20.67 -5.27
N ILE A 131 -26.68 -19.70 -5.87
CA ILE A 131 -26.49 -18.36 -5.28
C ILE A 131 -27.81 -17.60 -5.26
N TYR A 132 -28.57 -17.68 -6.35
CA TYR A 132 -29.94 -17.16 -6.44
C TYR A 132 -30.85 -17.71 -5.35
N GLN A 133 -30.89 -19.04 -5.18
CA GLN A 133 -31.70 -19.70 -4.17
C GLN A 133 -31.33 -19.23 -2.76
N TYR A 134 -30.04 -19.02 -2.48
CA TYR A 134 -29.64 -18.45 -1.19
C TYR A 134 -30.29 -17.09 -0.95
N VAL A 135 -30.24 -16.15 -1.91
CA VAL A 135 -30.83 -14.82 -1.72
C VAL A 135 -32.35 -14.93 -1.54
N ARG A 136 -33.03 -15.64 -2.43
CA ARG A 136 -34.49 -15.86 -2.38
C ARG A 136 -34.95 -16.45 -1.04
N ASP A 137 -34.21 -17.43 -0.52
CA ASP A 137 -34.64 -18.21 0.65
C ASP A 137 -34.21 -17.58 1.99
N ASN A 138 -33.20 -16.70 1.99
CA ASN A 138 -32.64 -16.13 3.22
C ASN A 138 -32.91 -14.63 3.40
N ILE A 139 -33.42 -13.94 2.37
CA ILE A 139 -33.80 -12.52 2.46
C ILE A 139 -35.32 -12.40 2.39
N GLY A 140 -35.92 -11.89 3.46
CA GLY A 140 -37.37 -11.67 3.52
C GLY A 140 -37.79 -10.43 2.73
N TYR A 141 -38.87 -10.55 1.96
CA TYR A 141 -39.43 -9.39 1.25
C TYR A 141 -40.14 -8.43 2.21
N VAL A 142 -39.70 -7.17 2.26
CA VAL A 142 -40.34 -6.10 3.02
C VAL A 142 -40.21 -4.79 2.25
N GLU A 143 -41.34 -4.12 1.97
CA GLU A 143 -41.37 -2.82 1.29
C GLU A 143 -40.75 -1.70 2.14
N ASP A 144 -40.04 -0.79 1.48
CA ASP A 144 -39.32 0.33 2.10
C ASP A 144 -40.16 1.22 3.01
N TYR A 145 -41.42 1.47 2.62
CA TYR A 145 -42.31 2.32 3.40
C TYR A 145 -42.47 1.81 4.85
N ALA A 146 -42.37 0.49 5.05
CA ALA A 146 -42.52 -0.14 6.36
C ALA A 146 -41.22 -0.14 7.19
N THR A 147 -40.05 -0.02 6.57
CA THR A 147 -38.73 -0.22 7.20
C THR A 147 -37.86 1.03 7.29
N HIS A 148 -38.05 2.00 6.38
CA HIS A 148 -37.17 3.16 6.23
C HIS A 148 -37.88 4.50 6.51
N GLU A 149 -38.49 4.64 7.69
CA GLU A 149 -39.09 5.91 8.16
C GLU A 149 -40.10 6.54 7.17
N TYR A 150 -40.93 5.71 6.49
CA TYR A 150 -41.90 6.16 5.49
C TYR A 150 -41.30 6.77 4.22
N ARG A 151 -40.05 6.44 3.89
CA ARG A 151 -39.50 6.72 2.56
C ARG A 151 -40.24 5.87 1.53
N PHE A 152 -40.51 6.47 0.38
CA PHE A 152 -41.17 5.78 -0.72
C PHE A 152 -40.22 4.84 -1.48
N GLU A 153 -38.91 5.05 -1.35
CA GLU A 153 -37.85 4.27 -1.99
C GLU A 153 -36.52 4.52 -1.25
N TYR A 154 -35.80 3.46 -0.91
CA TYR A 154 -34.49 3.42 -0.26
C TYR A 154 -33.73 2.16 -0.69
N TRP A 155 -32.86 2.32 -1.69
CA TRP A 155 -32.03 1.21 -2.15
C TRP A 155 -30.96 0.88 -1.11
N GLN A 156 -31.00 -0.33 -0.57
CA GLN A 156 -30.02 -0.84 0.37
C GLN A 156 -28.73 -1.26 -0.33
N LEU A 157 -27.61 -1.01 0.32
CA LEU A 157 -26.35 -1.65 -0.04
C LEU A 157 -26.38 -3.16 0.31
N PRO A 158 -25.65 -4.02 -0.42
CA PRO A 158 -25.61 -5.46 -0.17
C PRO A 158 -25.31 -5.84 1.28
N GLU A 159 -24.41 -5.13 1.95
CA GLU A 159 -24.10 -5.35 3.36
C GLU A 159 -25.25 -5.05 4.32
N GLU A 160 -26.10 -4.06 3.98
CA GLU A 160 -27.29 -3.66 4.72
C GLU A 160 -28.36 -4.74 4.57
N THR A 161 -28.65 -5.19 3.35
CA THR A 161 -29.56 -6.32 3.09
C THR A 161 -29.12 -7.58 3.83
N LEU A 162 -27.81 -7.86 3.85
CA LEU A 162 -27.25 -8.97 4.63
C LEU A 162 -27.28 -8.77 6.15
N ASN A 163 -27.35 -7.52 6.64
CA ASN A 163 -27.45 -7.22 8.08
C ASN A 163 -28.89 -7.33 8.55
N LEU A 164 -29.82 -6.79 7.76
CA LEU A 164 -31.24 -6.78 8.05
C LEU A 164 -31.87 -8.16 7.79
N GLY A 165 -31.38 -8.89 6.79
CA GLY A 165 -32.00 -10.13 6.32
C GLY A 165 -33.32 -9.88 5.58
N THR A 166 -33.58 -8.62 5.19
CA THR A 166 -34.80 -8.18 4.51
C THR A 166 -34.49 -7.09 3.49
N GLY A 167 -35.34 -7.00 2.47
CA GLY A 167 -35.33 -5.96 1.45
C GLY A 167 -36.37 -6.26 0.39
N ASP A 168 -36.78 -5.29 -0.40
CA ASP A 168 -37.72 -5.47 -1.49
C ASP A 168 -37.01 -5.86 -2.80
N CYS A 169 -37.53 -5.43 -3.96
CA CYS A 169 -37.18 -6.03 -5.23
C CYS A 169 -35.76 -5.68 -5.69
N GLU A 170 -35.40 -4.42 -5.58
CA GLU A 170 -34.10 -3.91 -5.95
C GLU A 170 -33.02 -4.34 -4.97
N ASP A 171 -33.32 -4.36 -3.66
CA ASP A 171 -32.37 -4.75 -2.62
C ASP A 171 -31.87 -6.19 -2.84
N GLN A 172 -32.82 -7.09 -3.10
CA GLN A 172 -32.51 -8.48 -3.35
C GLN A 172 -31.80 -8.66 -4.70
N ALA A 173 -32.18 -7.90 -5.74
CA ALA A 173 -31.49 -7.94 -7.03
C ALA A 173 -30.06 -7.39 -6.95
N ILE A 174 -29.86 -6.30 -6.22
CA ILE A 174 -28.56 -5.67 -5.91
C ILE A 174 -27.66 -6.65 -5.18
N LEU A 175 -28.15 -7.30 -4.12
CA LEU A 175 -27.40 -8.31 -3.38
C LEU A 175 -27.04 -9.51 -4.27
N LEU A 176 -27.99 -10.03 -5.05
CA LEU A 176 -27.74 -11.18 -5.94
C LEU A 176 -26.68 -10.86 -7.01
N CYS A 177 -26.82 -9.72 -7.69
CA CYS A 177 -25.85 -9.27 -8.68
C CYS A 177 -24.46 -9.10 -8.05
N THR A 178 -24.40 -8.50 -6.86
CA THR A 178 -23.16 -8.30 -6.10
C THR A 178 -22.49 -9.62 -5.73
N LEU A 179 -23.25 -10.63 -5.29
CA LEU A 179 -22.71 -11.97 -4.99
C LEU A 179 -22.19 -12.68 -6.25
N LEU A 180 -22.91 -12.58 -7.38
CA LEU A 180 -22.44 -13.12 -8.66
C LEU A 180 -21.14 -12.43 -9.11
N ARG A 181 -21.06 -11.10 -9.02
CA ARG A 181 -19.84 -10.35 -9.31
C ARG A 181 -18.68 -10.76 -8.39
N ALA A 182 -18.92 -10.88 -7.09
CA ALA A 182 -17.91 -11.38 -6.12
C ALA A 182 -17.47 -12.83 -6.41
N LYS A 183 -18.31 -13.64 -7.07
CA LYS A 183 -18.01 -14.99 -7.53
C LYS A 183 -17.25 -15.08 -8.85
N GLY A 184 -16.99 -13.93 -9.48
CA GLY A 184 -16.17 -13.81 -10.68
C GLY A 184 -16.93 -13.86 -12.00
N TYR A 185 -18.27 -13.68 -11.98
CA TYR A 185 -19.05 -13.48 -13.21
C TYR A 185 -18.70 -12.14 -13.84
N SER A 186 -18.47 -12.05 -15.16
CA SER A 186 -18.03 -10.81 -15.83
C SER A 186 -19.05 -9.68 -15.73
N PRO A 187 -18.65 -8.40 -15.64
CA PRO A 187 -19.61 -7.28 -15.68
C PRO A 187 -20.31 -7.15 -17.04
N GLU A 188 -19.83 -7.82 -18.09
CA GLU A 188 -20.52 -7.90 -19.38
C GLU A 188 -21.67 -8.92 -19.37
N ASP A 189 -21.63 -9.87 -18.42
CA ASP A 189 -22.53 -11.01 -18.37
C ASP A 189 -23.64 -10.85 -17.32
N VAL A 190 -23.46 -10.03 -16.29
CA VAL A 190 -24.42 -9.91 -15.18
C VAL A 190 -24.78 -8.46 -14.89
N LYS A 191 -26.08 -8.22 -14.68
CA LYS A 191 -26.61 -6.89 -14.35
C LYS A 191 -27.92 -6.97 -13.59
N VAL A 192 -28.14 -5.98 -12.72
CA VAL A 192 -29.48 -5.66 -12.22
C VAL A 192 -30.24 -4.97 -13.34
N VAL A 193 -31.49 -5.34 -13.53
CA VAL A 193 -32.41 -4.74 -14.48
C VAL A 193 -33.64 -4.25 -13.72
N PHE A 194 -34.15 -3.09 -14.11
CA PHE A 194 -35.41 -2.57 -13.58
C PHE A 194 -36.32 -2.09 -14.71
N GLY A 195 -37.62 -2.16 -14.44
CA GLY A 195 -38.66 -1.83 -15.41
C GLY A 195 -40.04 -1.74 -14.78
N LEU A 196 -41.05 -1.56 -15.62
CA LEU A 196 -42.46 -1.60 -15.22
C LEU A 196 -43.07 -2.95 -15.59
N THR A 197 -43.97 -3.45 -14.76
CA THR A 197 -44.74 -4.68 -15.01
C THR A 197 -46.20 -4.37 -15.36
N SER A 198 -47.01 -5.40 -15.61
CA SER A 198 -48.43 -5.28 -16.00
C SER A 198 -49.31 -4.39 -15.10
N SER A 199 -48.95 -4.16 -13.84
CA SER A 199 -49.68 -3.28 -12.91
C SER A 199 -49.15 -1.83 -12.89
N ALA A 200 -48.24 -1.46 -13.80
CA ALA A 200 -47.43 -0.24 -13.75
C ALA A 200 -46.61 -0.08 -12.46
N SER A 201 -46.41 -1.18 -11.73
CA SER A 201 -45.52 -1.24 -10.59
C SER A 201 -44.08 -1.40 -11.08
N GLY A 202 -43.17 -0.62 -10.50
CA GLY A 202 -41.73 -0.84 -10.66
C GLY A 202 -41.35 -2.23 -10.15
N HIS A 203 -40.38 -2.85 -10.82
CA HIS A 203 -39.81 -4.13 -10.42
C HIS A 203 -38.35 -4.22 -10.83
N ALA A 204 -37.55 -4.95 -10.06
CA ALA A 204 -36.14 -5.20 -10.33
C ALA A 204 -35.80 -6.69 -10.26
N TRP A 205 -34.88 -7.13 -11.12
CA TRP A 205 -34.41 -8.52 -11.22
C TRP A 205 -32.96 -8.57 -11.72
N VAL A 206 -32.36 -9.75 -11.78
CA VAL A 206 -31.00 -9.94 -12.32
C VAL A 206 -31.06 -10.65 -13.66
N GLU A 207 -30.37 -10.09 -14.65
CA GLU A 207 -30.06 -10.77 -15.90
C GLU A 207 -28.64 -11.34 -15.86
N LEU A 208 -28.50 -12.58 -16.35
CA LEU A 208 -27.20 -13.25 -16.48
C LEU A 208 -27.09 -13.92 -17.86
N LEU A 209 -25.98 -13.72 -18.55
CA LEU A 209 -25.59 -14.54 -19.69
C LEU A 209 -25.08 -15.88 -19.16
N TYR A 210 -25.90 -16.92 -19.28
CA TYR A 210 -25.61 -18.24 -18.73
C TYR A 210 -25.73 -19.31 -19.82
N GLN A 211 -24.65 -20.06 -20.05
CA GLN A 211 -24.58 -21.14 -21.05
C GLN A 211 -24.94 -20.70 -22.48
N GLY A 212 -24.71 -19.42 -22.82
CA GLY A 212 -24.95 -18.86 -24.15
C GLY A 212 -26.28 -18.13 -24.30
N ASP A 213 -27.16 -18.20 -23.30
CA ASP A 213 -28.48 -17.55 -23.32
C ASP A 213 -28.63 -16.54 -22.18
N TRP A 214 -29.39 -15.48 -22.42
CA TRP A 214 -29.77 -14.55 -21.37
C TRP A 214 -30.91 -15.12 -20.53
N VAL A 215 -30.65 -15.26 -19.23
CA VAL A 215 -31.61 -15.77 -18.26
C VAL A 215 -31.88 -14.74 -17.18
N VAL A 216 -33.05 -14.85 -16.56
CA VAL A 216 -33.52 -13.97 -15.50
C VAL A 216 -33.59 -14.73 -14.18
N PHE A 217 -33.02 -14.12 -13.15
CA PHE A 217 -33.20 -14.49 -11.75
C PHE A 217 -34.00 -13.38 -11.06
N ASP A 218 -35.23 -13.70 -10.65
CA ASP A 218 -36.06 -12.82 -9.83
C ASP A 218 -36.09 -13.36 -8.38
N PRO A 219 -35.31 -12.76 -7.46
CA PRO A 219 -35.21 -13.23 -6.08
C PRO A 219 -36.49 -13.01 -5.26
N THR A 220 -37.42 -12.19 -5.75
CA THR A 220 -38.72 -11.98 -5.12
C THR A 220 -39.78 -12.99 -5.58
N SER A 221 -39.50 -13.73 -6.66
CA SER A 221 -40.41 -14.72 -7.20
C SER A 221 -40.32 -16.06 -6.47
N ASN A 222 -41.38 -16.86 -6.56
CA ASN A 222 -41.40 -18.24 -6.07
C ASN A 222 -40.72 -19.24 -7.03
N ALA A 223 -39.99 -18.76 -8.05
CA ALA A 223 -39.36 -19.64 -9.03
C ALA A 223 -38.23 -20.43 -8.38
N SER A 224 -38.17 -21.75 -8.64
CA SER A 224 -37.09 -22.60 -8.09
C SER A 224 -35.75 -22.38 -8.79
N ASN A 225 -35.76 -21.82 -10.00
CA ASN A 225 -34.61 -21.63 -10.89
C ASN A 225 -34.82 -20.41 -11.80
N TYR A 226 -33.81 -20.06 -12.60
CA TYR A 226 -33.90 -19.01 -13.62
C TYR A 226 -34.95 -19.32 -14.70
N ILE A 227 -35.39 -18.25 -15.37
CA ILE A 227 -36.31 -18.30 -16.51
C ILE A 227 -35.60 -17.65 -17.70
N GLU A 228 -35.77 -18.21 -18.91
CA GLU A 228 -35.27 -17.55 -20.12
C GLU A 228 -35.86 -16.14 -20.25
N LYS A 229 -35.03 -15.16 -20.64
CA LYS A 229 -35.36 -13.75 -20.61
C LYS A 229 -36.64 -13.40 -21.36
N THR A 230 -36.79 -13.83 -22.61
CA THR A 230 -37.95 -13.53 -23.45
C THR A 230 -39.24 -14.07 -22.84
N LYS A 231 -39.19 -15.29 -22.30
CA LYS A 231 -40.29 -15.90 -21.57
C LYS A 231 -40.64 -15.11 -20.32
N TYR A 232 -39.65 -14.74 -19.50
CA TYR A 232 -39.88 -13.93 -18.29
C TYR A 232 -40.53 -12.59 -18.63
N TYR A 233 -40.01 -11.90 -19.64
CA TYR A 233 -40.51 -10.61 -20.10
C TYR A 233 -41.97 -10.69 -20.55
N SER A 234 -42.33 -11.76 -21.26
CA SER A 234 -43.71 -12.01 -21.67
C SER A 234 -44.63 -12.37 -20.50
N LEU A 235 -44.13 -13.06 -19.46
CA LEU A 235 -44.93 -13.51 -18.33
C LEU A 235 -45.42 -12.37 -17.44
N ILE A 236 -44.58 -11.36 -17.21
CA ILE A 236 -44.91 -10.22 -16.34
C ILE A 236 -45.15 -8.92 -17.11
N ASN A 237 -45.18 -9.00 -18.44
CA ASN A 237 -45.38 -7.87 -19.36
C ASN A 237 -44.39 -6.71 -19.10
N VAL A 238 -43.09 -7.02 -19.19
CA VAL A 238 -42.01 -6.08 -18.87
C VAL A 238 -41.96 -4.91 -19.86
N THR A 239 -41.94 -3.70 -19.32
CA THR A 239 -41.43 -2.50 -19.99
C THR A 239 -40.07 -2.14 -19.38
N TYR A 240 -38.99 -2.45 -20.09
CA TYR A 240 -37.63 -2.20 -19.65
C TYR A 240 -37.36 -0.71 -19.44
N LYS A 241 -36.69 -0.34 -18.33
CA LYS A 241 -36.32 1.05 -18.01
C LYS A 241 -34.83 1.27 -17.82
N GLY A 242 -34.08 0.26 -17.43
CA GLY A 242 -32.63 0.39 -17.32
C GLY A 242 -31.97 -0.83 -16.73
N SER A 243 -30.63 -0.78 -16.69
CA SER A 243 -29.83 -1.80 -16.04
C SER A 243 -28.53 -1.23 -15.52
N PHE A 244 -27.93 -1.91 -14.54
CA PHE A 244 -26.65 -1.52 -13.98
C PHE A 244 -25.90 -2.69 -13.35
N ASN A 245 -24.59 -2.54 -13.20
CA ASN A 245 -23.73 -3.31 -12.31
C ASN A 245 -22.63 -2.40 -11.71
N ASP A 246 -21.54 -2.95 -11.20
CA ASP A 246 -20.43 -2.19 -10.61
C ASP A 246 -19.61 -1.36 -11.62
N VAL A 247 -19.78 -1.60 -12.92
CA VAL A 247 -19.00 -0.95 -14.00
C VAL A 247 -19.87 -0.11 -14.92
N PHE A 248 -21.03 -0.65 -15.33
CA PHE A 248 -21.90 -0.07 -16.34
C PHE A 248 -23.25 0.29 -15.75
N TYR A 249 -23.87 1.34 -16.27
CA TYR A 249 -25.28 1.63 -16.04
C TYR A 249 -25.91 2.26 -17.28
N GLU A 250 -27.20 2.04 -17.46
CA GLU A 250 -28.03 2.66 -18.49
C GLU A 250 -29.44 2.93 -17.96
N VAL A 251 -30.03 4.03 -18.41
CA VAL A 251 -31.41 4.41 -18.14
C VAL A 251 -32.05 4.85 -19.44
N ILE A 252 -33.23 4.32 -19.75
CA ILE A 252 -34.03 4.72 -20.90
C ILE A 252 -35.06 5.76 -20.44
N GLU A 253 -35.05 6.93 -21.09
CA GLU A 253 -36.05 7.99 -20.92
C GLU A 253 -37.47 7.53 -21.32
#